data_AF-A0A1M6I6I5-F1
#
_entry.id   AF-A0A1M6I6I5-F1
#
_cell.length_a   1.000
_cell.length_b   1.000
_cell.length_c   1.000
_cell.angle_alpha   90.00
_cell.angle_beta   90.00
_cell.angle_gamma   90.00
#
_symmetry.space_group_name_H-M   'P 1'
#
loop_
_entity.id
_entity.type
_entity.pdbx_description
1 polymer ?
#
loop_
_entity_poly.entity_id
_entity_poly.type
_entity_poly.pdbx_seq_one_letter_code
_entity_poly.pdbx_strand_id
1 'polypeptide(L)'
;MPDKRKNYAKDFYTKDNIIGYTGNIDDNPTVYFQKEHSNGDITYGHITQAHKYDKVNIGKEKINTNKTYKLVNEVVGEDLVSKEYVNGKSFHTSRNPHKKVLPNDDKIKDKLAKAIENNPGIKKMYTKDYVQEQLEFIQQEDLKDQQNQLIELKDEVKEINHQLQEIRRHKPKTIVRLENELEAFEDDLIEEFEKVQENINKQSQKDKPKLNFSEPLNKSAKLNSDQKAQLDSSSSQNKSQKTKKPLKV
;
A
#
# COMPACT_ATOMS: atom_id res chain seq x y z
N MET A 1 2.29 4.83 -14.66
CA MET A 1 1.96 4.09 -13.44
C MET A 1 1.73 5.13 -12.38
N PRO A 2 0.62 5.08 -11.62
CA PRO A 2 0.42 6.01 -10.52
C PRO A 2 1.66 5.98 -9.62
N ASP A 3 2.10 7.14 -9.15
CA ASP A 3 3.29 7.23 -8.31
C ASP A 3 3.17 6.24 -7.15
N LYS A 4 4.23 5.45 -6.95
CA LYS A 4 4.22 4.42 -5.91
C LYS A 4 3.93 5.10 -4.59
N ARG A 5 2.86 4.66 -3.92
CA ARG A 5 2.56 5.06 -2.55
C ARG A 5 3.84 4.95 -1.71
N LYS A 6 4.11 6.02 -0.97
CA LYS A 6 4.98 6.09 0.21
C LYS A 6 6.46 6.38 -0.01
N ASN A 7 6.91 7.37 0.75
CA ASN A 7 8.20 7.30 1.40
C ASN A 7 8.02 7.82 2.84
N TYR A 8 7.49 6.95 3.71
CA TYR A 8 7.22 7.29 5.12
C TYR A 8 8.48 7.88 5.75
N ALA A 9 8.34 9.06 6.37
CA ALA A 9 9.41 9.79 7.04
C ALA A 9 10.72 9.86 6.21
N LYS A 10 10.61 10.21 4.91
CA LYS A 10 11.75 10.29 3.97
C LYS A 10 12.92 11.16 4.47
N ASP A 11 12.64 12.20 5.23
CA ASP A 11 13.65 13.13 5.76
C ASP A 11 14.39 12.56 6.98
N PHE A 12 13.89 11.47 7.55
CA PHE A 12 14.49 10.75 8.66
C PHE A 12 15.16 9.44 8.22
N TYR A 13 14.49 8.63 7.40
CA TYR A 13 15.06 7.40 6.87
C TYR A 13 16.03 7.70 5.71
N THR A 14 17.19 8.25 6.06
CA THR A 14 18.27 8.60 5.13
C THR A 14 19.53 7.82 5.45
N LYS A 15 20.43 7.70 4.46
CA LYS A 15 21.75 7.07 4.62
C LYS A 15 22.54 7.66 5.80
N ASP A 16 22.46 8.97 5.97
CA ASP A 16 23.25 9.70 6.97
C ASP A 16 22.82 9.40 8.40
N ASN A 17 21.54 9.09 8.61
CA ASN A 17 20.99 8.79 9.93
C ASN A 17 21.23 7.33 10.36
N ILE A 18 21.84 6.47 9.54
CA ILE A 18 22.13 5.07 9.90
C ILE A 18 23.19 5.01 11.00
N ILE A 19 22.86 4.36 12.12
CA ILE A 19 23.77 4.19 13.27
C ILE A 19 24.19 2.75 13.56
N GLY A 20 23.47 1.77 13.01
CA GLY A 20 23.73 0.38 13.33
C GLY A 20 22.82 -0.58 12.58
N TYR A 21 23.13 -1.87 12.68
CA TYR A 21 22.27 -2.92 12.14
C TYR A 21 22.40 -4.21 12.95
N THR A 22 21.37 -5.06 12.96
CA THR A 22 21.41 -6.41 13.53
C THR A 22 21.27 -7.46 12.42
N GLY A 23 21.91 -8.62 12.60
CA GLY A 23 21.92 -9.71 11.62
C GLY A 23 23.06 -9.63 10.60
N ASN A 24 22.93 -10.37 9.51
CA ASN A 24 23.89 -10.37 8.41
C ASN A 24 23.55 -9.22 7.44
N ILE A 25 24.56 -8.41 7.09
CA ILE A 25 24.38 -7.24 6.23
C ILE A 25 23.89 -7.61 4.82
N ASP A 26 24.25 -8.80 4.35
CA ASP A 26 23.91 -9.29 3.02
C ASP A 26 22.63 -10.18 3.03
N ASP A 27 21.96 -10.33 4.18
CA ASP A 27 20.74 -11.14 4.34
C ASP A 27 19.67 -10.39 5.14
N ASN A 28 19.10 -9.35 4.53
CA ASN A 28 17.95 -8.58 5.04
C ASN A 28 18.06 -8.17 6.53
N PRO A 29 19.12 -7.42 6.92
CA PRO A 29 19.31 -7.01 8.31
C PRO A 29 18.22 -6.05 8.79
N THR A 30 18.06 -5.92 10.11
CA THR A 30 17.34 -4.77 10.67
C THR A 30 18.31 -3.58 10.76
N VAL A 31 17.93 -2.43 10.20
CA VAL A 31 18.77 -1.22 10.13
C VAL A 31 18.25 -0.17 11.10
N TYR A 32 19.10 0.38 11.95
CA TYR A 32 18.75 1.38 12.96
C TYR A 32 19.15 2.78 12.53
N PHE A 33 18.28 3.74 12.81
CA PHE A 33 18.42 5.13 12.43
C PHE A 33 18.31 6.03 13.67
N GLN A 34 19.11 7.09 13.70
CA GLN A 34 19.09 8.09 14.75
C GLN A 34 19.46 9.46 14.17
N LYS A 35 18.74 10.49 14.61
CA LYS A 35 19.03 11.90 14.33
C LYS A 35 19.00 12.69 15.63
N GLU A 36 20.11 13.32 15.96
CA GLU A 36 20.22 14.24 17.09
C GLU A 36 19.81 15.65 16.66
N HIS A 37 19.03 16.33 17.50
CA HIS A 37 18.55 17.69 17.29
C HIS A 37 19.30 18.66 18.20
N SER A 38 19.36 19.94 17.80
CA SER A 38 20.08 20.98 18.55
C SER A 38 19.54 21.22 19.97
N ASN A 39 18.29 20.85 20.25
CA ASN A 39 17.64 20.95 21.56
C ASN A 39 17.89 19.72 22.48
N GLY A 40 18.75 18.79 22.04
CA GLY A 40 19.07 17.54 22.72
C GLY A 40 18.05 16.42 22.52
N ASP A 41 17.00 16.64 21.73
CA ASP A 41 16.10 15.56 21.34
C ASP A 41 16.79 14.58 20.38
N ILE A 42 16.37 13.32 20.44
CA ILE A 42 16.86 12.26 19.57
C ILE A 42 15.64 11.65 18.88
N THR A 43 15.55 11.78 17.56
CA THR A 43 14.60 11.00 16.76
C THR A 43 15.23 9.67 16.39
N TYR A 44 14.48 8.58 16.56
CA TYR A 44 14.96 7.23 16.33
C TYR A 44 13.90 6.36 15.66
N GLY A 45 14.37 5.31 15.00
CA GLY A 45 13.56 4.30 14.31
C GLY A 45 14.44 3.21 13.73
N HIS A 46 13.83 2.19 13.14
CA HIS A 46 14.55 1.12 12.46
C HIS A 46 13.74 0.57 11.28
N ILE A 47 14.39 -0.14 10.36
CA ILE A 47 13.73 -0.86 9.27
C ILE A 47 13.97 -2.34 9.47
N THR A 48 12.89 -3.11 9.61
CA THR A 48 12.96 -4.58 9.64
C THR A 48 12.71 -5.10 8.23
N GLN A 49 13.68 -5.78 7.62
CA GLN A 49 13.57 -6.26 6.24
C GLN A 49 13.05 -7.71 6.15
N ALA A 50 13.21 -8.50 7.20
CA ALA A 50 12.72 -9.87 7.26
C ALA A 50 12.27 -10.27 8.67
N HIS A 51 11.13 -10.94 8.73
CA HIS A 51 10.61 -11.53 9.96
C HIS A 51 9.98 -12.89 9.65
N LYS A 52 10.50 -13.96 10.27
CA LYS A 52 10.13 -15.35 9.95
C LYS A 52 8.64 -15.65 10.19
N TYR A 53 8.06 -15.04 11.23
CA TYR A 53 6.73 -15.40 11.72
C TYR A 53 5.67 -14.32 11.46
N ASP A 54 6.08 -13.07 11.41
CA ASP A 54 5.17 -11.91 11.54
C ASP A 54 5.49 -10.94 10.40
N LYS A 55 4.96 -11.18 9.20
CA LYS A 55 5.22 -10.35 8.02
C LYS A 55 4.77 -8.90 8.20
N VAL A 56 3.78 -8.66 9.06
CA VAL A 56 3.31 -7.32 9.45
C VAL A 56 4.38 -6.46 10.14
N ASN A 57 5.43 -7.09 10.68
CA ASN A 57 6.56 -6.40 11.32
C ASN A 57 7.67 -6.01 10.34
N ILE A 58 7.51 -6.30 9.04
CA ILE A 58 8.44 -5.87 7.99
C ILE A 58 8.06 -4.44 7.56
N GLY A 59 9.05 -3.56 7.43
CA GLY A 59 8.85 -2.16 7.08
C GLY A 59 9.59 -1.18 7.99
N LYS A 60 9.35 0.11 7.77
CA LYS A 60 9.84 1.20 8.62
C LYS A 60 9.10 1.25 9.95
N GLU A 61 9.85 1.34 11.04
CA GLU A 61 9.32 1.56 12.38
C GLU A 61 8.66 2.94 12.48
N LYS A 62 7.68 3.10 13.37
CA LYS A 62 7.14 4.42 13.67
C LYS A 62 8.25 5.28 14.30
N ILE A 63 8.51 6.45 13.72
CA ILE A 63 9.53 7.36 14.28
C ILE A 63 9.06 7.86 15.65
N ASN A 64 9.99 7.92 16.59
CA ASN A 64 9.74 8.48 17.91
C ASN A 64 10.86 9.45 18.26
N THR A 65 10.57 10.39 19.16
CA THR A 65 11.54 11.39 19.62
C THR A 65 11.63 11.39 21.13
N ASN A 66 12.83 11.17 21.67
CA ASN A 66 13.08 11.23 23.10
C ASN A 66 14.56 11.51 23.42
N LYS A 67 14.83 12.45 24.34
CA LYS A 67 16.19 12.85 24.76
C LYS A 67 17.06 11.72 25.35
N THR A 68 16.43 10.65 25.82
CA THR A 68 17.09 9.57 26.55
C THR A 68 17.22 8.28 25.74
N TYR A 69 16.89 8.32 24.45
CA TYR A 69 17.00 7.16 23.58
C TYR A 69 18.42 6.60 23.57
N LYS A 70 18.54 5.27 23.70
CA LYS A 70 19.82 4.56 23.58
C LYS A 70 19.62 3.20 22.92
N LEU A 71 20.55 2.85 22.04
CA LEU A 71 20.72 1.51 21.47
C LEU A 71 21.98 0.88 22.08
N VAL A 72 21.85 -0.24 22.80
CA VAL A 72 22.96 -0.84 23.57
C VAL A 72 22.98 -2.35 23.37
N ASN A 73 24.17 -2.94 23.26
CA ASN A 73 24.33 -4.40 23.34
C ASN A 73 24.49 -4.81 24.81
N GLU A 74 23.69 -5.77 25.25
CA GLU A 74 23.68 -6.28 26.61
C GLU A 74 23.62 -7.80 26.63
N VAL A 75 24.19 -8.38 27.68
CA VAL A 75 24.07 -9.82 27.93
C VAL A 75 22.74 -10.09 28.66
N VAL A 76 21.92 -10.97 28.09
CA VAL A 76 20.65 -11.42 28.68
C VAL A 76 20.70 -12.95 28.74
N GLY A 77 20.90 -13.50 29.94
CA GLY A 77 21.24 -14.91 30.09
C GLY A 77 22.64 -15.17 29.54
N GLU A 78 22.74 -16.04 28.53
CA GLU A 78 24.00 -16.37 27.84
C GLU A 78 24.16 -15.61 26.51
N ASP A 79 23.12 -14.90 26.05
CA ASP A 79 23.08 -14.27 24.75
C ASP A 79 23.45 -12.78 24.81
N LEU A 80 24.26 -12.32 23.85
CA LEU A 80 24.47 -10.89 23.62
C LEU A 80 23.41 -10.37 22.65
N VAL A 81 22.57 -9.44 23.11
CA VAL A 81 21.44 -8.91 22.35
C VAL A 81 21.47 -7.38 22.27
N SER A 82 20.92 -6.82 21.21
CA SER A 82 20.70 -5.37 21.13
C SER A 82 19.39 -4.98 21.83
N LYS A 83 19.40 -3.95 22.67
CA LYS A 83 18.23 -3.37 23.31
C LYS A 83 18.10 -1.88 23.02
N GLU A 84 16.85 -1.44 22.95
CA GLU A 84 16.51 -0.02 22.84
C GLU A 84 15.84 0.45 24.13
N TYR A 85 16.33 1.58 24.64
CA TYR A 85 15.92 2.18 25.90
C TYR A 85 15.33 3.56 25.70
N VAL A 86 14.29 3.87 26.48
CA VAL A 86 13.77 5.23 26.68
C VAL A 86 13.45 5.40 28.16
N ASN A 87 13.88 6.52 28.75
CA ASN A 87 13.70 6.87 30.16
C ASN A 87 14.17 5.73 31.09
N GLY A 88 15.29 5.07 30.73
CA GLY A 88 15.85 3.94 31.47
C GLY A 88 15.08 2.62 31.37
N LYS A 89 14.02 2.54 30.57
CA LYS A 89 13.23 1.33 30.35
C LYS A 89 13.48 0.76 28.96
N SER A 90 13.79 -0.54 28.89
CA SER A 90 13.88 -1.26 27.63
C SER A 90 12.48 -1.43 27.03
N PHE A 91 12.30 -1.01 25.78
CA PHE A 91 11.02 -1.18 25.06
C PHE A 91 11.16 -2.10 23.84
N HIS A 92 12.39 -2.39 23.41
CA HIS A 92 12.66 -3.32 22.32
C HIS A 92 13.92 -4.15 22.61
N THR A 93 13.90 -5.43 22.24
CA THR A 93 15.03 -6.34 22.33
C THR A 93 15.14 -7.12 21.03
N SER A 94 16.29 -7.00 20.37
CA SER A 94 16.60 -7.76 19.16
C SER A 94 17.05 -9.17 19.52
N ARG A 95 17.00 -10.06 18.51
CA ARG A 95 17.50 -11.44 18.61
C ARG A 95 19.03 -11.54 18.51
N ASN A 96 19.67 -10.48 18.01
CA ASN A 96 21.09 -10.44 17.75
C ASN A 96 21.68 -9.14 18.30
N PRO A 97 23.00 -9.10 18.58
CA PRO A 97 23.67 -7.85 18.91
C PRO A 97 23.72 -6.95 17.66
N HIS A 98 23.69 -5.64 17.86
CA HIS A 98 23.86 -4.70 16.78
C HIS A 98 25.36 -4.49 16.49
N LYS A 99 25.67 -4.26 15.23
CA LYS A 99 26.96 -3.76 14.76
C LYS A 99 26.82 -2.27 14.54
N LYS A 100 27.68 -1.49 15.20
CA LYS A 100 27.70 -0.03 15.06
C LYS A 100 28.20 0.34 13.66
N VAL A 101 27.58 1.35 13.06
CA VAL A 101 28.01 1.95 11.79
C VAL A 101 28.57 3.33 12.11
N LEU A 102 29.81 3.58 11.74
CA LEU A 102 30.46 4.87 11.96
C LEU A 102 30.04 5.87 10.88
N PRO A 103 30.12 7.18 11.16
CA PRO A 103 29.76 8.22 10.19
C PRO A 103 30.44 8.07 8.83
N ASN A 104 31.69 7.59 8.81
CA ASN A 104 32.53 7.46 7.61
C ASN A 104 32.48 6.08 6.95
N ASP A 105 31.61 5.16 7.40
CA ASP A 105 31.49 3.80 6.85
C ASP A 105 30.61 3.78 5.58
N ASP A 106 30.96 4.57 4.57
CA ASP A 106 30.13 4.80 3.38
C ASP A 106 29.71 3.50 2.68
N LYS A 107 30.64 2.56 2.51
CA LYS A 107 30.36 1.27 1.87
C LYS A 107 29.31 0.45 2.62
N ILE A 108 29.32 0.50 3.96
CA ILE A 108 28.32 -0.20 4.79
C ILE A 108 27.00 0.55 4.71
N LYS A 109 27.02 1.87 4.83
CA LYS A 109 25.84 2.72 4.72
C LYS A 109 25.13 2.57 3.37
N ASP A 110 25.87 2.50 2.26
CA ASP A 110 25.30 2.27 0.92
C ASP A 110 24.57 0.93 0.81
N LYS A 111 25.15 -0.13 1.38
CA LYS A 111 24.48 -1.44 1.44
C LYS A 111 23.20 -1.39 2.26
N LEU A 112 23.25 -0.76 3.43
CA LEU A 112 22.12 -0.67 4.36
C LEU A 112 21.03 0.28 3.85
N ALA A 113 21.38 1.32 3.09
CA ALA A 113 20.43 2.28 2.51
C ALA A 113 19.43 1.62 1.56
N LYS A 114 19.77 0.48 0.95
CA LYS A 114 18.83 -0.33 0.16
C LYS A 114 17.58 -0.74 0.95
N ALA A 115 17.68 -0.86 2.28
CA ALA A 115 16.53 -1.12 3.13
C ALA A 115 15.45 -0.04 3.02
N ILE A 116 15.86 1.23 2.82
CA ILE A 116 14.98 2.39 2.68
C ILE A 116 14.14 2.26 1.40
N GLU A 117 14.79 1.93 0.29
CA GLU A 117 14.16 1.77 -1.02
C GLU A 117 13.26 0.53 -1.07
N ASN A 118 13.72 -0.58 -0.48
CA ASN A 118 12.98 -1.84 -0.47
C ASN A 118 11.76 -1.82 0.47
N ASN A 119 11.73 -0.90 1.43
CA ASN A 119 10.66 -0.80 2.44
C ASN A 119 10.16 0.65 2.54
N PRO A 120 9.46 1.16 1.51
CA PRO A 120 9.08 2.57 1.43
C PRO A 120 8.10 3.01 2.53
N GLY A 121 7.28 2.09 3.04
CA GLY A 121 6.22 2.36 4.01
C GLY A 121 6.55 2.01 5.46
N ILE A 122 5.72 2.55 6.36
CA ILE A 122 5.65 2.13 7.76
C ILE A 122 5.23 0.64 7.86
N LYS A 123 5.67 -0.07 8.91
CA LYS A 123 5.27 -1.45 9.18
C LYS A 123 3.75 -1.56 9.24
N LYS A 124 3.22 -2.61 8.62
CA LYS A 124 1.77 -2.90 8.57
C LYS A 124 1.16 -3.18 9.95
N MET A 125 1.99 -3.54 10.95
CA MET A 125 1.55 -3.65 12.34
C MET A 125 1.02 -2.32 12.92
N TYR A 126 1.39 -1.18 12.33
CA TYR A 126 0.80 0.12 12.62
C TYR A 126 -0.40 0.36 11.71
N THR A 127 -1.34 -0.58 11.71
CA THR A 127 -2.48 -0.62 10.78
C THR A 127 -3.12 0.76 10.59
N LYS A 128 -3.42 1.44 11.71
CA LYS A 128 -3.98 2.79 11.71
C LYS A 128 -3.13 3.78 10.94
N ASP A 129 -1.89 3.97 11.37
CA ASP A 129 -0.98 4.94 10.76
C ASP A 129 -0.72 4.57 9.29
N TYR A 130 -0.62 3.27 8.99
CA TYR A 130 -0.43 2.74 7.65
C TYR A 130 -1.58 3.10 6.72
N VAL A 131 -2.82 2.80 7.11
CA VAL A 131 -4.02 3.04 6.29
C VAL A 131 -4.24 4.54 6.11
N GLN A 132 -4.13 5.30 7.20
CA GLN A 132 -4.28 6.75 7.14
C GLN A 132 -3.26 7.41 6.19
N GLU A 133 -1.99 7.02 6.26
CA GLU A 133 -0.95 7.50 5.33
C GLU A 133 -1.30 7.17 3.87
N GLN A 134 -1.99 6.04 3.60
CA GLN A 134 -2.43 5.72 2.24
C GLN A 134 -3.62 6.53 1.79
N LEU A 135 -4.60 6.74 2.66
CA LEU A 135 -5.76 7.56 2.34
C LEU A 135 -5.36 9.00 2.03
N GLU A 136 -4.50 9.61 2.85
CA GLU A 136 -4.01 10.98 2.63
C GLU A 136 -3.26 11.15 1.31
N PHE A 137 -2.55 10.10 0.87
CA PHE A 137 -1.88 10.10 -0.43
C PHE A 137 -2.88 9.97 -1.58
N ILE A 138 -3.77 8.98 -1.49
CA ILE A 138 -4.79 8.70 -2.50
C ILE A 138 -5.60 9.97 -2.78
N GLN A 139 -6.03 10.70 -1.74
CA GLN A 139 -6.83 11.91 -1.87
C GLN A 139 -6.18 13.05 -2.69
N GLN A 140 -4.87 12.99 -2.94
CA GLN A 140 -4.13 13.99 -3.72
C GLN A 140 -4.10 13.68 -5.23
N GLU A 141 -4.49 12.48 -5.62
CA GLU A 141 -4.43 11.99 -7.01
C GLU A 141 -5.70 12.35 -7.80
N ASP A 142 -5.69 12.13 -9.12
CA ASP A 142 -6.91 12.27 -9.92
C ASP A 142 -7.94 11.18 -9.59
N LEU A 143 -9.21 11.43 -9.88
CA LEU A 143 -10.32 10.55 -9.49
C LEU A 143 -10.20 9.11 -10.00
N LYS A 144 -9.61 8.89 -11.19
CA LYS A 144 -9.46 7.55 -11.75
C LYS A 144 -8.35 6.79 -11.03
N ASP A 145 -7.25 7.47 -10.76
CA ASP A 145 -6.14 6.89 -10.00
C ASP A 145 -6.50 6.68 -8.53
N GLN A 146 -7.29 7.57 -7.93
CA GLN A 146 -7.90 7.39 -6.61
C GLN A 146 -8.66 6.08 -6.50
N GLN A 147 -9.56 5.81 -7.46
CA GLN A 147 -10.37 4.59 -7.45
C GLN A 147 -9.50 3.33 -7.49
N ASN A 148 -8.52 3.29 -8.41
CA ASN A 148 -7.61 2.16 -8.53
C ASN A 148 -6.82 1.95 -7.23
N GLN A 149 -6.31 3.03 -6.66
CA GLN A 149 -5.53 2.93 -5.44
C GLN A 149 -6.37 2.52 -4.22
N LEU A 150 -7.61 2.99 -4.08
CA LEU A 150 -8.49 2.53 -3.01
C LEU A 150 -8.78 1.03 -3.11
N ILE A 151 -8.91 0.48 -4.33
CA ILE A 151 -9.08 -0.96 -4.53
C ILE A 151 -7.86 -1.73 -4.01
N GLU A 152 -6.64 -1.35 -4.42
CA GLU A 152 -5.46 -2.09 -3.95
C GLU A 152 -5.25 -1.89 -2.43
N LEU A 153 -5.59 -0.72 -1.86
CA LEU A 153 -5.53 -0.50 -0.41
C LEU A 153 -6.50 -1.42 0.34
N LYS A 154 -7.71 -1.59 -0.18
CA LYS A 154 -8.71 -2.51 0.38
C LYS A 154 -8.22 -3.95 0.37
N ASP A 155 -7.55 -4.38 -0.71
CA ASP A 155 -6.97 -5.72 -0.79
C ASP A 155 -5.76 -5.88 0.15
N GLU A 156 -4.94 -4.84 0.32
CA GLU A 156 -3.86 -4.83 1.31
C GLU A 156 -4.37 -4.93 2.75
N VAL A 157 -5.45 -4.23 3.09
CA VAL A 157 -6.08 -4.28 4.43
C VAL A 157 -6.64 -5.66 4.72
N LYS A 158 -7.26 -6.33 3.75
CA LYS A 158 -7.68 -7.73 3.88
C LYS A 158 -6.50 -8.67 4.12
N GLU A 159 -5.41 -8.49 3.39
CA GLU A 159 -4.19 -9.27 3.60
C GLU A 159 -3.58 -9.03 5.00
N ILE A 160 -3.60 -7.78 5.48
CA ILE A 160 -3.20 -7.47 6.87
C ILE A 160 -4.10 -8.20 7.86
N ASN A 161 -5.42 -8.17 7.66
CA ASN A 161 -6.38 -8.89 8.50
C ASN A 161 -6.02 -10.38 8.58
N HIS A 162 -5.81 -11.00 7.41
CA HIS A 162 -5.47 -12.40 7.32
C HIS A 162 -4.16 -12.73 8.06
N GLN A 163 -3.12 -11.90 7.90
CA GLN A 163 -1.86 -12.07 8.62
C GLN A 163 -2.02 -11.90 10.14
N LEU A 164 -2.85 -10.97 10.60
CA LEU A 164 -3.14 -10.80 12.02
C LEU A 164 -3.87 -12.01 12.61
N GLN A 165 -4.82 -12.60 11.88
CA GLN A 165 -5.52 -13.82 12.29
C GLN A 165 -4.57 -15.02 12.44
N GLU A 166 -3.59 -15.17 11.55
CA GLU A 166 -2.56 -16.21 11.67
C GLU A 166 -1.67 -15.98 12.92
N ILE A 167 -1.29 -14.73 13.20
CA ILE A 167 -0.52 -14.39 14.42
C ILE A 167 -1.37 -14.58 15.69
N ARG A 168 -2.70 -14.40 15.63
CA ARG A 168 -3.62 -14.59 16.77
C ARG A 168 -3.49 -15.97 17.40
N ARG A 169 -3.24 -17.00 16.58
CA ARG A 169 -3.00 -18.37 17.05
C ARG A 169 -1.84 -18.46 18.04
N HIS A 170 -0.90 -17.52 17.97
CA HIS A 170 0.32 -17.49 18.78
C HIS A 170 0.36 -16.35 19.81
N LYS A 171 -0.31 -15.22 19.55
CA LYS A 171 -0.26 -14.00 20.39
C LYS A 171 -1.64 -13.34 20.59
N PRO A 172 -2.61 -14.01 21.23
CA PRO A 172 -4.02 -13.60 21.21
C PRO A 172 -4.28 -12.21 21.81
N LYS A 173 -3.62 -11.85 22.92
CA LYS A 173 -3.90 -10.58 23.62
C LYS A 173 -3.49 -9.33 22.83
N THR A 174 -2.36 -9.39 22.12
CA THR A 174 -1.86 -8.26 21.33
C THR A 174 -2.70 -8.05 20.06
N ILE A 175 -3.28 -9.13 19.53
CA ILE A 175 -3.99 -9.12 18.25
C ILE A 175 -5.40 -8.56 18.35
N VAL A 176 -6.13 -8.79 19.45
CA VAL A 176 -7.49 -8.27 19.61
C VAL A 176 -7.56 -6.74 19.45
N ARG A 177 -6.55 -6.00 19.96
CA ARG A 177 -6.50 -4.55 19.77
C ARG A 177 -6.35 -4.17 18.30
N LEU A 178 -5.47 -4.86 17.57
CA LEU A 178 -5.21 -4.59 16.16
C LEU A 178 -6.39 -4.97 15.26
N GLU A 179 -7.12 -6.05 15.59
CA GLU A 179 -8.35 -6.44 14.89
C GLU A 179 -9.44 -5.36 15.03
N ASN A 180 -9.68 -4.88 16.25
CA ASN A 180 -10.66 -3.82 16.50
C ASN A 180 -10.29 -2.50 15.78
N GLU A 181 -8.99 -2.16 15.75
CA GLU A 181 -8.52 -1.01 14.98
C GLU A 181 -8.77 -1.21 13.49
N LEU A 182 -8.46 -2.38 12.94
CA LEU A 182 -8.63 -2.70 11.52
C LEU A 182 -10.09 -2.68 11.08
N GLU A 183 -11.01 -3.22 11.88
CA GLU A 183 -12.46 -3.23 11.60
C GLU A 183 -12.99 -1.80 11.40
N ALA A 184 -12.63 -0.87 12.29
CA ALA A 184 -13.00 0.54 12.14
C ALA A 184 -12.47 1.17 10.84
N PHE A 185 -11.28 0.75 10.36
CA PHE A 185 -10.74 1.24 9.09
C PHE A 185 -11.39 0.63 7.86
N GLU A 186 -11.90 -0.60 7.94
CA GLU A 186 -12.65 -1.19 6.83
C GLU A 186 -13.89 -0.35 6.53
N ASP A 187 -14.57 0.14 7.57
CA ASP A 187 -15.71 1.06 7.44
C ASP A 187 -15.30 2.41 6.82
N ASP A 188 -14.25 3.05 7.33
CA ASP A 188 -13.73 4.33 6.79
C ASP A 188 -13.33 4.19 5.31
N LEU A 189 -12.70 3.07 4.92
CA LEU A 189 -12.30 2.78 3.55
C LEU A 189 -13.49 2.57 2.62
N ILE A 190 -14.55 1.94 3.11
CA ILE A 190 -15.81 1.78 2.36
C ILE A 190 -16.43 3.15 2.12
N GLU A 191 -16.53 3.99 3.15
CA GLU A 191 -17.07 5.34 3.04
C GLU A 191 -16.30 6.18 2.01
N GLU A 192 -14.96 6.16 2.06
CA GLU A 192 -14.14 6.92 1.12
C GLU A 192 -14.26 6.41 -0.33
N PHE A 193 -14.36 5.09 -0.49
CA PHE A 193 -14.60 4.48 -1.80
C PHE A 193 -15.95 4.90 -2.40
N GLU A 194 -17.01 4.92 -1.59
CA GLU A 194 -18.34 5.36 -2.03
C GLU A 194 -18.33 6.83 -2.45
N LYS A 195 -17.64 7.71 -1.69
CA LYS A 195 -17.46 9.13 -2.05
C LYS A 195 -16.75 9.30 -3.39
N VAL A 196 -15.63 8.61 -3.61
CA VAL A 196 -14.90 8.68 -4.89
C VAL A 196 -15.76 8.19 -6.04
N GLN A 197 -16.49 7.08 -5.86
CA GLN A 197 -17.39 6.54 -6.87
C GLN A 197 -18.53 7.51 -7.22
N GLU A 198 -19.10 8.18 -6.22
CA GLU A 198 -20.12 9.21 -6.43
C GLU A 198 -19.58 10.40 -7.23
N ASN A 199 -18.35 10.85 -6.92
CA ASN A 199 -17.69 11.93 -7.64
C ASN A 199 -17.41 11.59 -9.11
N ILE A 200 -16.93 10.38 -9.39
CA ILE A 200 -16.74 9.87 -10.76
C ILE A 200 -18.07 9.87 -11.53
N ASN A 201 -19.15 9.43 -10.89
CA ASN A 201 -20.49 9.41 -11.51
C ASN A 201 -20.99 10.83 -11.81
N LYS A 202 -20.82 11.78 -10.88
CA LYS A 202 -21.18 13.20 -11.07
C LYS A 202 -20.39 13.84 -12.22
N GLN A 203 -19.10 13.54 -12.34
CA GLN A 203 -18.26 14.05 -13.43
C GLN A 203 -18.70 13.47 -14.78
N SER A 204 -18.95 12.16 -14.84
CA SER A 204 -19.43 11.48 -16.06
C SER A 204 -20.77 12.01 -16.56
N GLN A 205 -21.63 12.52 -15.66
CA GLN A 205 -22.89 13.17 -16.05
C GLN A 205 -22.70 14.59 -16.59
N LYS A 206 -21.70 15.34 -16.10
CA LYS A 206 -21.35 16.68 -16.61
C LYS A 206 -20.72 16.62 -18.00
N ASP A 207 -19.92 15.58 -18.26
CA ASP A 207 -19.22 15.37 -19.52
C ASP A 207 -20.09 14.71 -20.60
N LYS A 208 -21.34 14.34 -20.28
CA LYS A 208 -22.30 13.93 -21.32
C LYS A 208 -22.48 15.10 -22.27
N PRO A 209 -22.12 14.97 -23.56
CA PRO A 209 -22.32 16.03 -24.52
C PRO A 209 -23.80 16.39 -24.49
N LYS A 210 -24.10 17.68 -24.25
CA LYS A 210 -25.42 18.20 -24.54
C LYS A 210 -25.62 17.93 -26.03
N LEU A 211 -26.36 16.87 -26.34
CA LEU A 211 -26.97 16.67 -27.64
C LEU A 211 -27.85 17.89 -27.83
N ASN A 212 -27.26 18.95 -28.37
CA ASN A 212 -28.00 19.99 -29.04
C ASN A 212 -28.70 19.23 -30.15
N PHE A 213 -29.95 18.87 -29.92
CA PHE A 213 -30.88 18.57 -30.99
C PHE A 213 -30.87 19.82 -31.86
N SER A 214 -29.99 19.82 -32.86
CA SER A 214 -30.08 20.73 -33.99
C SER A 214 -31.51 20.62 -34.46
N GLU A 215 -32.15 21.79 -34.54
CA GLU A 215 -33.54 22.05 -34.86
C GLU A 215 -34.17 20.98 -35.76
N PRO A 216 -35.47 20.66 -35.56
CA PRO A 216 -36.15 19.73 -36.44
C PRO A 216 -35.99 20.23 -37.88
N LEU A 217 -35.21 19.48 -38.66
CA LEU A 217 -35.10 19.66 -40.10
C LEU A 217 -36.49 19.40 -40.65
N ASN A 218 -37.26 20.48 -40.75
CA ASN A 218 -38.56 20.53 -41.39
C ASN A 218 -38.32 20.43 -42.91
N LYS A 219 -37.78 19.29 -43.35
CA LYS A 219 -37.75 18.91 -44.74
C LYS A 219 -39.07 18.21 -45.01
N SER A 220 -40.06 19.02 -45.35
CA SER A 220 -41.17 18.64 -46.22
C SER A 220 -40.60 18.21 -47.58
N ALA A 221 -39.98 17.03 -47.61
CA ALA A 221 -39.65 16.35 -48.84
C ALA A 221 -40.98 15.85 -49.43
N LYS A 222 -41.49 16.60 -50.41
CA LYS A 222 -42.48 16.11 -51.38
C LYS A 222 -41.94 14.79 -51.96
N LEU A 223 -42.50 13.68 -51.52
CA LEU A 223 -42.33 12.38 -52.16
C LEU A 223 -43.02 12.43 -53.53
N ASN A 224 -42.21 12.34 -54.58
CA ASN A 224 -42.67 12.17 -55.95
C ASN A 224 -43.12 10.72 -56.15
N SER A 225 -44.15 10.51 -56.95
CA SER A 225 -44.92 9.25 -57.08
C SER A 225 -44.20 8.06 -57.76
N ASP A 226 -42.91 8.16 -58.06
CA ASP A 226 -42.27 7.28 -59.06
C ASP A 226 -41.28 6.24 -58.48
N GLN A 227 -41.35 5.92 -57.19
CA GLN A 227 -40.57 4.83 -56.58
C GLN A 227 -41.45 3.75 -55.94
N LYS A 228 -42.58 3.43 -56.56
CA LYS A 228 -43.52 2.37 -56.15
C LYS A 228 -43.40 1.09 -57.01
N ALA A 229 -42.19 0.76 -57.47
CA ALA A 229 -41.93 -0.52 -58.14
C ALA A 229 -40.45 -0.91 -57.99
N GLN A 230 -40.15 -1.68 -56.95
CA GLN A 230 -39.06 -2.67 -56.83
C GLN A 230 -38.77 -2.87 -55.35
N LEU A 231 -39.43 -3.85 -54.73
CA LEU A 231 -38.96 -4.66 -53.59
C LEU A 231 -40.07 -5.66 -53.23
N ASP A 232 -40.47 -6.44 -54.23
CA ASP A 232 -41.34 -7.62 -54.08
C ASP A 232 -40.74 -8.75 -54.94
N SER A 233 -39.53 -9.19 -54.59
CA SER A 233 -38.93 -10.41 -55.16
C SER A 233 -37.65 -10.83 -54.45
N SER A 234 -37.75 -11.35 -53.22
CA SER A 234 -36.71 -12.26 -52.68
C SER A 234 -37.19 -12.97 -51.41
N SER A 235 -38.34 -13.66 -51.52
CA SER A 235 -38.71 -14.74 -50.62
C SER A 235 -38.58 -16.06 -51.38
N SER A 236 -37.46 -16.77 -51.23
CA SER A 236 -37.39 -18.22 -51.40
C SER A 236 -35.97 -18.76 -51.25
N GLN A 237 -35.89 -19.91 -50.56
CA GLN A 237 -34.82 -20.89 -50.55
C GLN A 237 -33.56 -20.59 -49.72
N ASN A 238 -33.52 -21.17 -48.51
CA ASN A 238 -32.41 -22.07 -48.20
C ASN A 238 -32.84 -23.22 -47.27
N LYS A 239 -32.88 -24.41 -47.86
CA LYS A 239 -33.08 -25.71 -47.20
C LYS A 239 -31.74 -26.20 -46.64
N SER A 240 -31.79 -26.67 -45.40
CA SER A 240 -31.19 -27.91 -44.88
C SER A 240 -29.87 -28.39 -45.50
N GLN A 241 -28.78 -28.37 -44.72
CA GLN A 241 -27.79 -29.45 -44.73
C GLN A 241 -27.29 -29.79 -43.32
N LYS A 242 -27.65 -31.01 -42.89
CA LYS A 242 -27.05 -31.79 -41.80
C LYS A 242 -25.70 -32.37 -42.27
N THR A 243 -24.64 -32.18 -41.50
CA THR A 243 -23.44 -33.05 -41.51
C THR A 243 -22.90 -33.12 -40.07
N LYS A 244 -23.14 -34.24 -39.38
CA LYS A 244 -22.24 -35.40 -39.18
C LYS A 244 -20.95 -35.07 -38.41
N LYS A 245 -20.93 -35.55 -37.16
CA LYS A 245 -19.74 -35.89 -36.35
C LYS A 245 -18.74 -36.75 -37.15
N PRO A 246 -17.48 -36.75 -36.71
CA PRO A 246 -16.76 -38.00 -36.52
C PRO A 246 -16.31 -38.20 -35.07
N LEU A 247 -16.17 -39.48 -34.75
CA LEU A 247 -15.75 -40.08 -33.49
C LEU A 247 -14.28 -40.48 -33.60
N LYS A 248 -13.54 -40.40 -32.47
CA LYS A 248 -12.31 -41.13 -32.10
C LYS A 248 -11.01 -40.79 -32.85
N VAL A 249 -9.92 -40.56 -32.09
CA VAL A 249 -9.13 -41.58 -31.35
C VAL A 249 -8.81 -41.04 -29.98
#